data_AF-A0A833GT07-F1
#
_entry.id   AF-A0A833GT07-F1
#
_cell.length_a   1.000
_cell.length_b   1.000
_cell.length_c   1.000
_cell.angle_alpha   90.00
_cell.angle_beta   90.00
_cell.angle_gamma   90.00
#
_symmetry.space_group_name_H-M   'P 1'
#
loop_
_entity.id
_entity.type
_entity.pdbx_description
1 polymer ?
#
loop_
_entity_poly.entity_id
_entity_poly.type
_entity_poly.pdbx_seq_one_letter_code
_entity_poly.pdbx_strand_id
1 'polypeptide(L)'
;MATDHATGHDSCGNHGWARRGDGVDFVCASEGDAVLKSDLLQQRFSTINMAWGGESILTDRAGNSRVAVAPRCTFAVMVQDQVLRAFLAKRGDVLRSSGFLSRCLVTRPVSAIGFRVVFSEPPQWRCLDVFHARLEEIQEEGDLRLVANVPRRIIEFDTEACRHWAGLANDVEAMLRPGEYLEEVGDFGAKLMEHVARVAAILHVFSRQDGCISVDTVERAYAIVRFFAEEFRFLFSPSLEMPQSVVDAQKIESYLLSNVWRHGNNAIRRNDVQRNGPVRGRDRFVPAIDALISQGRIWLTQDHPKAPVIVHLNPGFR
;
A
#
# COMPACT_ATOMS: atom_id res chain seq x y z
N MET A 1 -3.49 52.66 -16.42
CA MET A 1 -2.39 52.06 -17.21
C MET A 1 -1.78 50.97 -16.33
N ALA A 2 -2.33 49.77 -16.16
CA ALA A 2 -2.86 48.78 -17.10
C ALA A 2 -1.79 48.21 -18.04
N THR A 3 -1.38 46.97 -17.73
CA THR A 3 -0.85 45.85 -18.57
C THR A 3 -0.25 44.86 -17.55
N ASP A 4 -1.00 43.91 -17.00
CA ASP A 4 -1.54 42.67 -17.58
C ASP A 4 -0.50 41.84 -18.37
N HIS A 5 0.01 40.78 -17.73
CA HIS A 5 0.33 39.52 -18.38
C HIS A 5 0.16 38.36 -17.40
N ALA A 6 -1.05 37.80 -17.41
CA ALA A 6 -1.34 36.47 -16.92
C ALA A 6 -0.70 35.41 -17.84
N THR A 7 -0.09 34.38 -17.25
CA THR A 7 -0.01 33.05 -17.89
C THR A 7 -0.55 32.05 -16.89
N GLY A 8 -1.71 31.50 -17.25
CA GLY A 8 -2.56 30.67 -16.40
C GLY A 8 -2.01 29.27 -16.19
N HIS A 9 -2.27 28.77 -14.99
CA HIS A 9 -2.47 27.36 -14.71
C HIS A 9 -3.58 26.82 -15.64
N ASP A 10 -3.24 25.86 -16.49
CA ASP A 10 -4.22 24.93 -17.07
C ASP A 10 -4.00 23.55 -16.46
N SER A 11 -4.71 23.32 -15.37
CA SER A 11 -5.09 22.00 -14.88
C SER A 11 -6.15 21.42 -15.83
N CYS A 12 -5.72 20.71 -16.87
CA CYS A 12 -6.64 19.91 -17.69
C CYS A 12 -5.92 18.66 -18.21
N GLY A 13 -6.49 17.50 -17.90
CA GLY A 13 -5.91 16.20 -18.18
C GLY A 13 -5.60 16.00 -19.66
N ASN A 14 -4.33 15.74 -19.97
CA ASN A 14 -3.92 15.33 -21.30
C ASN A 14 -3.09 14.05 -21.18
N HIS A 15 -3.77 12.90 -21.21
CA HIS A 15 -3.12 11.60 -21.34
C HIS A 15 -2.70 11.43 -22.81
N GLY A 16 -1.57 12.04 -23.17
CA GLY A 16 -0.97 11.96 -24.49
C GLY A 16 -0.15 10.67 -24.63
N TRP A 17 -0.72 9.65 -25.27
CA TRP A 17 0.06 8.49 -25.70
C TRP A 17 0.95 8.86 -26.90
N ALA A 18 2.25 8.67 -26.74
CA ALA A 18 3.28 9.01 -27.73
C ALA A 18 3.06 8.31 -29.09
N ARG A 19 3.50 8.98 -30.17
CA ARG A 19 3.70 8.40 -31.51
C ARG A 19 4.77 7.30 -31.41
N ARG A 20 4.66 6.22 -32.19
CA ARG A 20 5.60 5.06 -32.27
C ARG A 20 6.92 5.32 -31.52
N GLY A 21 6.98 4.81 -30.29
CA GLY A 21 8.10 4.96 -29.40
C GLY A 21 7.82 4.16 -28.13
N ASP A 22 8.87 3.72 -27.47
CA ASP A 22 8.81 3.07 -26.16
C ASP A 22 8.03 3.96 -25.19
N GLY A 23 6.73 3.69 -25.01
CA GLY A 23 5.88 4.50 -24.17
C GLY A 23 6.32 4.37 -22.72
N VAL A 24 6.96 5.40 -22.16
CA VAL A 24 7.24 5.50 -20.73
C VAL A 24 6.18 6.40 -20.11
N ASP A 25 5.46 5.89 -19.13
CA ASP A 25 4.45 6.64 -18.38
C ASP A 25 4.75 6.58 -16.87
N PHE A 26 4.59 7.72 -16.19
CA PHE A 26 4.90 7.88 -14.77
C PHE A 26 3.72 8.54 -14.07
N VAL A 27 3.06 7.79 -13.18
CA VAL A 27 1.96 8.29 -12.36
C VAL A 27 2.43 8.38 -10.92
N CYS A 28 2.63 9.61 -10.42
CA CYS A 28 2.98 9.88 -9.02
C CYS A 28 1.99 10.86 -8.40
N ALA A 29 1.46 10.51 -7.22
CA ALA A 29 0.62 11.42 -6.44
C ALA A 29 0.89 11.31 -4.94
N SER A 30 1.20 12.46 -4.32
CA SER A 30 1.32 12.63 -2.87
C SER A 30 -0.06 12.76 -2.19
N GLU A 31 -1.06 13.25 -2.92
CA GLU A 31 -2.48 13.23 -2.54
C GLU A 31 -3.25 12.27 -3.47
N GLY A 32 -3.08 10.98 -3.23
CA GLY A 32 -3.53 9.90 -4.09
C GLY A 32 -5.04 9.78 -4.33
N ASP A 33 -5.88 10.53 -3.60
CA ASP A 33 -7.35 10.46 -3.74
C ASP A 33 -7.80 10.80 -5.17
N ALA A 34 -7.18 11.81 -5.79
CA ALA A 34 -7.45 12.17 -7.18
C ALA A 34 -7.09 11.04 -8.16
N VAL A 35 -5.98 10.33 -7.92
CA VAL A 35 -5.55 9.20 -8.75
C VAL A 35 -6.48 8.01 -8.57
N LEU A 36 -6.89 7.69 -7.32
CA LEU A 36 -7.87 6.64 -7.03
C LEU A 36 -9.23 6.90 -7.69
N LYS A 37 -9.65 8.17 -7.78
CA LYS A 37 -10.88 8.59 -8.44
C LYS A 37 -10.76 8.76 -9.96
N SER A 38 -9.54 8.75 -10.50
CA SER A 38 -9.31 8.95 -11.92
C SER A 38 -9.83 7.79 -12.77
N ASP A 39 -10.23 8.09 -14.01
CA ASP A 39 -10.63 7.08 -15.01
C ASP A 39 -9.55 6.01 -15.24
N LEU A 40 -8.28 6.36 -14.99
CA LEU A 40 -7.16 5.44 -15.12
C LEU A 40 -7.32 4.24 -14.19
N LEU A 41 -7.60 4.45 -12.90
CA LEU A 41 -7.82 3.37 -11.94
C LEU A 41 -9.26 2.88 -11.91
N GLN A 42 -10.22 3.71 -12.30
CA GLN A 42 -11.63 3.30 -12.35
C GLN A 42 -11.92 2.35 -13.52
N GLN A 43 -11.32 2.60 -14.69
CA GLN A 43 -11.71 1.93 -15.94
C GLN A 43 -10.53 1.34 -16.73
N ARG A 44 -9.29 1.77 -16.49
CA ARG A 44 -8.13 1.40 -17.34
C ARG A 44 -6.98 0.71 -16.59
N PHE A 45 -7.26 0.11 -15.43
CA PHE A 45 -6.25 -0.66 -14.68
C PHE A 45 -5.68 -1.85 -15.49
N SER A 46 -6.44 -2.41 -16.44
CA SER A 46 -5.93 -3.44 -17.37
C SER A 46 -4.81 -2.92 -18.26
N THR A 47 -4.89 -1.66 -18.72
CA THR A 47 -3.83 -0.97 -19.46
C THR A 47 -2.57 -0.83 -18.63
N ILE A 48 -2.70 -0.53 -17.33
CA ILE A 48 -1.56 -0.48 -16.41
C ILE A 48 -0.95 -1.86 -16.22
N ASN A 49 -1.77 -2.92 -16.09
CA ASN A 49 -1.29 -4.29 -15.96
C ASN A 49 -0.50 -4.75 -17.20
N MET A 50 -1.00 -4.42 -18.40
CA MET A 50 -0.29 -4.68 -19.66
C MET A 50 1.04 -3.91 -19.70
N ALA A 51 1.05 -2.63 -19.32
CA ALA A 51 2.28 -1.84 -19.26
C ALA A 51 3.29 -2.37 -18.24
N TRP A 52 2.80 -2.86 -17.09
CA TRP A 52 3.64 -3.52 -16.10
C TRP A 52 4.23 -4.83 -16.63
N GLY A 53 3.47 -5.61 -17.41
CA GLY A 53 3.93 -6.83 -18.08
C GLY A 53 4.80 -6.57 -19.33
N GLY A 54 4.83 -5.34 -19.83
CA GLY A 54 5.49 -4.98 -21.08
C GLY A 54 4.74 -5.47 -22.33
N GLU A 55 3.45 -5.78 -22.18
CA GLU A 55 2.56 -6.20 -23.28
C GLU A 55 2.23 -5.01 -24.18
N SER A 56 2.08 -5.25 -25.49
CA SER A 56 1.73 -4.20 -26.44
C SER A 56 0.30 -3.70 -26.22
N ILE A 57 0.11 -2.39 -26.19
CA ILE A 57 -1.19 -1.75 -25.95
C ILE A 57 -1.72 -1.18 -27.26
N LEU A 58 -2.79 -1.79 -27.77
CA LEU A 58 -3.52 -1.31 -28.93
C LEU A 58 -4.57 -0.27 -28.51
N THR A 59 -4.53 0.90 -29.12
CA THR A 59 -5.56 1.93 -28.95
C THR A 59 -6.12 2.30 -30.31
N ASP A 60 -7.36 1.91 -30.57
CA ASP A 60 -8.11 2.32 -31.75
C ASP A 60 -8.91 3.59 -31.46
N ARG A 61 -8.62 4.67 -32.22
CA ARG A 61 -9.44 5.88 -32.21
C ARG A 61 -9.78 6.29 -33.63
N ALA A 62 -11.07 6.28 -33.97
CA ALA A 62 -11.67 6.92 -35.13
C ALA A 62 -10.81 6.89 -36.42
N GLY A 63 -10.39 5.71 -36.85
CA GLY A 63 -9.65 5.49 -38.10
C GLY A 63 -8.12 5.50 -38.00
N ASN A 64 -7.54 5.79 -36.84
CA ASN A 64 -6.10 5.67 -36.60
C ASN A 64 -5.83 4.70 -35.44
N SER A 65 -5.27 3.54 -35.77
CA SER A 65 -4.79 2.58 -34.79
C SER A 65 -3.39 2.97 -34.30
N ARG A 66 -3.19 3.01 -32.99
CA ARG A 66 -1.89 3.27 -32.36
C ARG A 66 -1.50 2.09 -31.49
N VAL A 67 -0.26 1.64 -31.62
CA VAL A 67 0.30 0.57 -30.80
C VAL A 67 1.44 1.13 -29.97
N ALA A 68 1.33 1.05 -28.65
CA ALA A 68 2.47 1.18 -27.77
C ALA A 68 3.14 -0.19 -27.66
N VAL A 69 4.38 -0.33 -28.13
CA VAL A 69 5.15 -1.57 -28.09
C VAL A 69 6.04 -1.55 -26.87
N ALA A 70 6.02 -2.62 -26.07
CA ALA A 70 6.77 -2.75 -24.83
C ALA A 70 6.71 -1.50 -23.91
N PRO A 71 5.50 -0.97 -23.60
CA PRO A 71 5.39 0.18 -22.72
C PRO A 71 5.97 -0.14 -21.33
N ARG A 72 6.43 0.91 -20.64
CA ARG A 72 6.94 0.85 -19.27
C ARG A 72 6.20 1.86 -18.45
N CYS A 73 5.54 1.40 -17.39
CA CYS A 73 4.78 2.26 -16.50
C CYS A 73 5.33 2.15 -15.08
N THR A 74 5.52 3.28 -14.43
CA THR A 74 5.72 3.34 -12.97
C THR A 74 4.52 4.01 -12.34
N PHE A 75 4.01 3.37 -11.29
CA PHE A 75 2.85 3.83 -10.54
C PHE A 75 3.24 3.94 -9.06
N ALA A 76 3.18 5.16 -8.52
CA ALA A 76 3.53 5.46 -7.13
C ALA A 76 2.46 6.38 -6.51
N VAL A 77 1.70 5.87 -5.54
CA VAL A 77 0.61 6.63 -4.92
C VAL A 77 0.73 6.59 -3.42
N MET A 78 0.74 7.77 -2.81
CA MET A 78 0.61 7.96 -1.38
C MET A 78 -0.81 8.45 -1.09
N VAL A 79 -1.51 7.79 -0.18
CA VAL A 79 -2.89 8.10 0.15
C VAL A 79 -3.15 7.89 1.64
N GLN A 80 -4.07 8.67 2.20
CA GLN A 80 -4.50 8.50 3.59
C GLN A 80 -5.20 7.15 3.78
N ASP A 81 -4.96 6.49 4.92
CA ASP A 81 -5.51 5.16 5.23
C ASP A 81 -7.04 5.10 5.09
N GLN A 82 -7.77 6.12 5.57
CA GLN A 82 -9.23 6.15 5.47
C GLN A 82 -9.73 6.23 4.01
N VAL A 83 -9.03 6.99 3.16
CA VAL A 83 -9.37 7.12 1.74
C VAL A 83 -9.10 5.80 1.02
N LEU A 84 -7.95 5.16 1.29
CA LEU A 84 -7.63 3.85 0.73
C LEU A 84 -8.66 2.80 1.14
N ARG A 85 -9.04 2.73 2.42
CA ARG A 85 -10.07 1.80 2.90
C ARG A 85 -11.41 2.02 2.22
N ALA A 86 -11.86 3.27 2.09
CA ALA A 86 -13.12 3.58 1.41
C ALA A 86 -13.09 3.20 -0.07
N PHE A 87 -11.94 3.32 -0.72
CA PHE A 87 -11.73 2.90 -2.10
C PHE A 87 -11.73 1.36 -2.25
N LEU A 88 -10.95 0.66 -1.41
CA LEU A 88 -10.87 -0.80 -1.40
C LEU A 88 -12.22 -1.44 -1.06
N ALA A 89 -13.00 -0.87 -0.13
CA ALA A 89 -14.35 -1.36 0.17
C ALA A 89 -15.31 -1.30 -1.04
N LYS A 90 -15.06 -0.43 -2.01
CA LYS A 90 -15.89 -0.28 -3.22
C LYS A 90 -15.36 -1.03 -4.43
N ARG A 91 -14.03 -1.16 -4.56
CA ARG A 91 -13.35 -1.61 -5.79
C ARG A 91 -12.28 -2.68 -5.56
N GLY A 92 -12.01 -3.05 -4.31
CA GLY A 92 -10.94 -3.97 -3.92
C GLY A 92 -11.03 -5.30 -4.65
N ASP A 93 -12.20 -5.94 -4.63
CA ASP A 93 -12.40 -7.25 -5.28
C ASP A 93 -12.11 -7.22 -6.78
N VAL A 94 -12.49 -6.13 -7.47
CA VAL A 94 -12.26 -5.95 -8.91
C VAL A 94 -10.77 -5.72 -9.19
N LEU A 95 -10.10 -4.89 -8.39
CA LEU A 95 -8.67 -4.61 -8.55
C LEU A 95 -7.80 -5.81 -8.16
N ARG A 96 -8.29 -6.64 -7.24
CA ARG A 96 -7.63 -7.86 -6.83
C ARG A 96 -7.76 -8.96 -7.88
N SER A 97 -8.99 -9.26 -8.30
CA SER A 97 -9.28 -10.27 -9.32
C SER A 97 -8.67 -9.96 -10.69
N SER A 98 -8.50 -8.69 -11.03
CA SER A 98 -7.78 -8.26 -12.24
C SER A 98 -6.25 -8.39 -12.14
N GLY A 99 -5.71 -8.68 -10.94
CA GLY A 99 -4.29 -8.73 -10.65
C GLY A 99 -3.62 -7.35 -10.63
N PHE A 100 -4.37 -6.27 -10.52
CA PHE A 100 -3.77 -4.93 -10.37
C PHE A 100 -3.05 -4.83 -9.03
N LEU A 101 -3.72 -5.19 -7.92
CA LEU A 101 -3.14 -5.08 -6.58
C LEU A 101 -1.90 -5.98 -6.40
N SER A 102 -1.88 -7.17 -7.01
CA SER A 102 -0.72 -8.07 -6.94
C SER A 102 0.52 -7.54 -7.67
N ARG A 103 0.36 -6.53 -8.54
CA ARG A 103 1.46 -5.83 -9.23
C ARG A 103 1.93 -4.57 -8.49
N CYS A 104 1.33 -4.25 -7.35
CA CYS A 104 1.72 -3.12 -6.50
C CYS A 104 2.44 -3.59 -5.24
N LEU A 105 3.53 -2.92 -4.87
CA LEU A 105 4.17 -3.08 -3.56
C LEU A 105 3.44 -2.17 -2.56
N VAL A 106 2.43 -2.71 -1.89
CA VAL A 106 1.55 -1.96 -0.96
C VAL A 106 2.07 -2.10 0.47
N THR A 107 2.12 -0.98 1.20
CA THR A 107 2.45 -0.96 2.63
C THR A 107 1.57 0.04 3.37
N ARG A 108 1.31 -0.23 4.65
CA ARG A 108 0.63 0.67 5.58
C ARG A 108 1.56 0.94 6.77
N PRO A 109 2.42 1.98 6.69
CA PRO A 109 3.35 2.28 7.75
C PRO A 109 2.63 2.66 9.05
N VAL A 110 3.25 2.33 10.19
CA VAL A 110 2.73 2.69 11.51
C VAL A 110 2.70 4.21 11.65
N SER A 111 1.60 4.75 12.17
CA SER A 111 1.46 6.18 12.39
C SER A 111 2.47 6.67 13.42
N ALA A 112 3.33 7.59 13.00
CA ALA A 112 4.25 8.30 13.90
C ALA A 112 3.55 9.44 14.69
N ILE A 113 2.26 9.71 14.45
CA ILE A 113 1.54 10.80 15.13
C ILE A 113 1.53 10.53 16.65
N GLY A 114 1.96 11.51 17.44
CA GLY A 114 2.11 11.39 18.90
C GLY A 114 3.47 10.84 19.36
N PHE A 115 4.27 10.29 18.44
CA PHE A 115 5.62 9.76 18.72
C PHE A 115 6.73 10.54 18.00
N ARG A 116 6.38 11.61 17.27
CA ARG A 116 7.36 12.46 16.56
C ARG A 116 8.17 13.26 17.57
N VAL A 117 9.48 13.07 17.56
CA VAL A 117 10.42 13.90 18.31
C VAL A 117 10.90 15.02 17.41
N VAL A 118 10.73 16.26 17.86
CA VAL A 118 11.30 17.44 17.18
C VAL A 118 12.65 17.71 17.82
N PHE A 119 13.71 17.60 17.03
CA PHE A 119 15.07 17.93 17.47
C PHE A 119 15.32 19.43 17.29
N SER A 120 16.14 20.02 18.18
CA SER A 120 16.52 21.44 18.11
C SER A 120 17.43 21.76 16.92
N GLU A 121 18.22 20.77 16.50
CA GLU A 121 19.05 20.87 15.31
C GLU A 121 18.34 20.20 14.13
N PRO A 122 18.43 20.79 12.92
CA PRO A 122 17.89 20.15 11.73
C PRO A 122 18.61 18.83 11.46
N PRO A 123 17.89 17.77 11.06
CA PRO A 123 18.52 16.51 10.69
C PRO A 123 19.52 16.71 9.54
N GLN A 124 20.71 16.12 9.68
CA GLN A 124 21.74 16.15 8.64
C GLN A 124 21.54 14.98 7.67
N TRP A 125 21.14 15.28 6.43
CA TRP A 125 20.86 14.28 5.40
C TRP A 125 22.07 14.00 4.50
N ARG A 126 23.24 13.70 5.07
CA ARG A 126 24.50 13.59 4.30
C ARG A 126 24.47 12.55 3.17
N CYS A 127 23.68 11.49 3.33
CA CYS A 127 23.53 10.45 2.30
C CYS A 127 22.50 10.83 1.23
N LEU A 128 21.67 11.84 1.47
CA LEU A 128 20.61 12.25 0.55
C LEU A 128 21.19 12.95 -0.69
N ASP A 129 22.23 13.77 -0.51
CA ASP A 129 22.91 14.41 -1.62
C ASP A 129 23.54 13.37 -2.56
N VAL A 130 24.21 12.35 -2.00
CA VAL A 130 24.78 11.23 -2.76
C VAL A 130 23.69 10.43 -3.49
N PHE A 131 22.56 10.21 -2.83
CA PHE A 131 21.41 9.52 -3.41
C PHE A 131 20.80 10.31 -4.58
N HIS A 132 20.61 11.62 -4.43
CA HIS A 132 20.09 12.50 -5.48
C HIS A 132 21.05 12.58 -6.67
N ALA A 133 22.36 12.75 -6.43
CA ALA A 133 23.35 12.72 -7.49
C ALA A 133 23.27 11.41 -8.30
N ARG A 134 23.04 10.27 -7.63
CA ARG A 134 22.88 9.00 -8.34
C ARG A 134 21.62 8.96 -9.22
N LEU A 135 20.53 9.57 -8.78
CA LEU A 135 19.32 9.67 -9.60
C LEU A 135 19.53 10.55 -10.83
N GLU A 136 20.20 11.69 -10.67
CA GLU A 136 20.55 12.61 -11.76
C GLU A 136 21.40 11.89 -12.82
N GLU A 137 22.43 11.15 -12.41
CA GLU A 137 23.24 10.35 -13.33
C GLU A 137 22.40 9.33 -14.12
N ILE A 138 21.51 8.59 -13.47
CA ILE A 138 20.67 7.58 -14.13
C ILE A 138 19.73 8.25 -15.14
N GLN A 139 19.21 9.43 -14.81
CA GLN A 139 18.37 10.23 -15.69
C GLN A 139 19.17 10.72 -16.91
N GLU A 140 20.34 11.31 -16.71
CA GLU A 140 21.22 11.78 -17.77
C GLU A 140 21.63 10.63 -18.72
N GLU A 141 22.02 9.48 -18.17
CA GLU A 141 22.28 8.28 -18.98
C GLU A 141 21.04 7.86 -19.80
N GLY A 142 19.84 8.01 -19.23
CA GLY A 142 18.57 7.77 -19.90
C GLY A 142 18.33 8.69 -21.10
N ASP A 143 18.50 9.99 -20.88
CA ASP A 143 18.33 11.03 -21.91
C ASP A 143 19.35 10.86 -23.03
N LEU A 144 20.61 10.59 -22.69
CA LEU A 144 21.68 10.32 -23.67
C LEU A 144 21.36 9.07 -24.51
N ARG A 145 20.89 7.98 -23.89
CA ARG A 145 20.48 6.78 -24.61
C ARG A 145 19.33 7.05 -25.58
N LEU A 146 18.36 7.87 -25.17
CA LEU A 146 17.23 8.26 -26.01
C LEU A 146 17.67 9.08 -27.22
N VAL A 147 18.53 10.09 -27.01
CA VAL A 147 19.07 10.95 -28.09
C VAL A 147 19.93 10.14 -29.06
N ALA A 148 20.77 9.23 -28.54
CA ALA A 148 21.65 8.40 -29.34
C ALA A 148 20.94 7.22 -30.01
N ASN A 149 19.64 7.01 -29.74
CA ASN A 149 18.85 5.87 -30.22
C ASN A 149 19.52 4.51 -29.94
N VAL A 150 20.16 4.40 -28.77
CA VAL A 150 20.86 3.19 -28.33
C VAL A 150 19.84 2.24 -27.69
N PRO A 151 19.84 0.95 -28.04
CA PRO A 151 18.94 -0.01 -27.43
C PRO A 151 19.19 -0.12 -25.92
N ARG A 152 18.14 -0.46 -25.19
CA ARG A 152 18.23 -0.64 -23.73
C ARG A 152 19.19 -1.77 -23.39
N ARG A 153 19.98 -1.56 -22.34
CA ARG A 153 20.82 -2.61 -21.78
C ARG A 153 19.95 -3.66 -21.11
N ILE A 154 20.12 -4.92 -21.51
CA ILE A 154 19.57 -6.07 -20.79
C ILE A 154 20.52 -6.38 -19.64
N ILE A 155 19.94 -6.62 -18.46
CA ILE A 155 20.66 -7.00 -17.25
C ILE A 155 20.18 -8.39 -16.88
N GLU A 156 21.12 -9.30 -16.70
CA GLU A 156 20.85 -10.72 -16.46
C GLU A 156 21.36 -11.13 -15.09
N PHE A 157 20.79 -12.22 -14.57
CA PHE A 157 21.33 -12.89 -13.40
C PHE A 157 22.60 -13.65 -13.79
N ASP A 158 23.58 -13.71 -12.90
CA ASP A 158 24.64 -14.69 -13.07
C ASP A 158 24.08 -16.13 -12.88
N THR A 159 24.90 -17.14 -13.18
CA THR A 159 24.44 -18.53 -13.14
C THR A 159 24.03 -18.97 -11.73
N GLU A 160 24.72 -18.53 -10.68
CA GLU A 160 24.38 -18.90 -9.31
C GLU A 160 23.13 -18.15 -8.82
N ALA A 161 23.00 -16.86 -9.15
CA ALA A 161 21.84 -16.04 -8.87
C ALA A 161 20.57 -16.58 -9.56
N CYS A 162 20.71 -17.09 -10.78
CA CYS A 162 19.61 -17.74 -11.50
C CYS A 162 19.14 -19.03 -10.79
N ARG A 163 20.07 -19.89 -10.37
CA ARG A 163 19.72 -21.11 -9.60
C ARG A 163 19.09 -20.76 -8.25
N HIS A 164 19.63 -19.76 -7.57
CA HIS A 164 19.13 -19.29 -6.29
C HIS A 164 17.72 -18.72 -6.40
N TRP A 165 17.48 -17.86 -7.39
CA TRP A 165 16.16 -17.33 -7.71
C TRP A 165 15.15 -18.45 -7.99
N ALA A 166 15.55 -19.50 -8.73
CA ALA A 166 14.69 -20.64 -8.98
C ALA A 166 14.36 -21.44 -7.71
N GLY A 167 15.32 -21.57 -6.78
CA GLY A 167 15.08 -22.13 -5.45
C GLY A 167 14.02 -21.34 -4.69
N LEU A 168 14.21 -20.02 -4.56
CA LEU A 168 13.24 -19.12 -3.92
C LEU A 168 11.86 -19.17 -4.59
N ALA A 169 11.80 -19.30 -5.92
CA ALA A 169 10.54 -19.43 -6.64
C ALA A 169 9.79 -20.71 -6.29
N ASN A 170 10.49 -21.84 -6.14
CA ASN A 170 9.88 -23.09 -5.70
C ASN A 170 9.41 -23.01 -4.24
N ASP A 171 10.15 -22.33 -3.37
CA ASP A 171 9.75 -22.13 -1.97
C ASP A 171 8.49 -21.27 -1.89
N VAL A 172 8.42 -20.18 -2.67
CA VAL A 172 7.22 -19.34 -2.77
C VAL A 172 6.04 -20.14 -3.31
N GLU A 173 6.22 -20.96 -4.34
CA GLU A 173 5.17 -21.82 -4.89
C GLU A 173 4.65 -22.82 -3.84
N ALA A 174 5.54 -23.37 -3.01
CA ALA A 174 5.14 -24.23 -1.90
C ALA A 174 4.28 -23.47 -0.87
N MET A 175 4.59 -22.20 -0.60
CA MET A 175 3.80 -21.36 0.31
C MET A 175 2.41 -20.99 -0.23
N LEU A 176 2.13 -21.18 -1.54
CA LEU A 176 0.82 -20.93 -2.14
C LEU A 176 -0.18 -22.09 -1.96
N ARG A 177 0.28 -23.24 -1.45
CA ARG A 177 -0.58 -24.42 -1.28
C ARG A 177 -1.69 -24.18 -0.25
N PRO A 178 -2.78 -24.96 -0.29
CA PRO A 178 -3.83 -24.88 0.73
C PRO A 178 -3.28 -25.08 2.14
N GLY A 179 -3.63 -24.20 3.07
CA GLY A 179 -3.16 -24.17 4.45
C GLY A 179 -1.80 -23.51 4.67
N GLU A 180 -1.10 -23.08 3.62
CA GLU A 180 0.24 -22.50 3.71
C GLU A 180 0.23 -20.97 3.79
N TYR A 181 1.42 -20.41 4.05
CA TYR A 181 1.62 -19.01 4.43
C TYR A 181 1.01 -17.97 3.47
N LEU A 182 1.01 -18.23 2.17
CA LEU A 182 0.55 -17.31 1.13
C LEU A 182 -0.80 -17.71 0.52
N GLU A 183 -1.48 -18.74 1.01
CA GLU A 183 -2.76 -19.24 0.45
C GLU A 183 -3.77 -18.09 0.22
N GLU A 184 -4.02 -17.30 1.26
CA GLU A 184 -5.03 -16.23 1.23
C GLU A 184 -4.63 -15.03 0.37
N VAL A 185 -3.36 -14.95 -0.03
CA VAL A 185 -2.80 -13.88 -0.89
C VAL A 185 -2.05 -14.47 -2.08
N GLY A 186 -2.56 -15.60 -2.59
CA GLY A 186 -1.91 -16.34 -3.67
C GLY A 186 -1.75 -15.51 -4.96
N ASP A 187 -2.61 -14.51 -5.16
CA ASP A 187 -2.52 -13.54 -6.24
C ASP A 187 -1.23 -12.71 -6.19
N PHE A 188 -0.83 -12.23 -5.00
CA PHE A 188 0.45 -11.55 -4.81
C PHE A 188 1.62 -12.54 -4.85
N GLY A 189 1.47 -13.69 -4.19
CA GLY A 189 2.50 -14.73 -4.18
C GLY A 189 2.93 -15.18 -5.58
N ALA A 190 1.97 -15.35 -6.49
CA ALA A 190 2.24 -15.67 -7.90
C ALA A 190 3.03 -14.59 -8.68
N LYS A 191 3.09 -13.35 -8.16
CA LYS A 191 3.87 -12.23 -8.74
C LYS A 191 5.11 -11.86 -7.92
N LEU A 192 5.30 -12.49 -6.77
CA LEU A 192 6.35 -12.16 -5.82
C LEU A 192 7.73 -12.23 -6.49
N MET A 193 8.04 -13.34 -7.17
CA MET A 193 9.36 -13.51 -7.78
C MET A 193 9.60 -12.61 -9.01
N GLU A 194 8.54 -12.17 -9.69
CA GLU A 194 8.64 -11.12 -10.72
C GLU A 194 9.01 -9.76 -10.10
N HIS A 195 8.44 -9.43 -8.92
CA HIS A 195 8.85 -8.27 -8.15
C HIS A 195 10.31 -8.37 -7.70
N VAL A 196 10.73 -9.54 -7.20
CA VAL A 196 12.12 -9.78 -6.78
C VAL A 196 13.10 -9.48 -7.91
N ALA A 197 12.82 -9.98 -9.12
CA ALA A 197 13.68 -9.73 -10.27
C ALA A 197 13.78 -8.25 -10.62
N ARG A 198 12.65 -7.52 -10.59
CA ARG A 198 12.61 -6.07 -10.87
C ARG A 198 13.35 -5.26 -9.82
N VAL A 199 13.14 -5.56 -8.53
CA VAL A 199 13.83 -4.90 -7.42
C VAL A 199 15.32 -5.19 -7.46
N ALA A 200 15.73 -6.44 -7.76
CA ALA A 200 17.13 -6.80 -7.90
C ALA A 200 17.82 -6.00 -9.03
N ALA A 201 17.16 -5.85 -10.18
CA ALA A 201 17.67 -5.03 -11.27
C ALA A 201 17.80 -3.54 -10.87
N ILE A 202 16.81 -2.99 -10.15
CA ILE A 202 16.87 -1.62 -9.62
C ILE A 202 18.07 -1.46 -8.67
N LEU A 203 18.23 -2.38 -7.70
CA LEU A 203 19.35 -2.33 -6.75
C LEU A 203 20.70 -2.43 -7.44
N HIS A 204 20.84 -3.33 -8.42
CA HIS A 204 22.05 -3.53 -9.20
C HIS A 204 22.46 -2.26 -9.96
N VAL A 205 21.53 -1.66 -10.71
CA VAL A 205 21.77 -0.42 -11.46
C VAL A 205 22.04 0.74 -10.52
N PHE A 206 21.22 0.92 -9.49
CA PHE A 206 21.34 2.05 -8.57
C PHE A 206 22.70 2.02 -7.86
N SER A 207 23.16 0.85 -7.45
CA SER A 207 24.41 0.66 -6.70
C SER A 207 25.67 0.58 -7.58
N ARG A 208 25.56 0.84 -8.91
CA ARG A 208 26.68 0.77 -9.87
C ARG A 208 27.41 -0.57 -9.85
N GLN A 209 26.67 -1.66 -9.68
CA GLN A 209 27.26 -2.99 -9.77
C GLN A 209 27.63 -3.29 -11.23
N ASP A 210 28.78 -3.91 -11.43
CA ASP A 210 29.24 -4.35 -12.74
C ASP A 210 28.72 -5.75 -13.07
N GLY A 211 28.68 -6.07 -14.37
CA GLY A 211 28.35 -7.41 -14.86
C GLY A 211 26.89 -7.81 -14.68
N CYS A 212 26.69 -9.04 -14.20
CA CYS A 212 25.39 -9.66 -13.96
C CYS A 212 24.96 -9.47 -12.50
N ILE A 213 23.67 -9.61 -12.23
CA ILE A 213 23.10 -9.54 -10.88
C ILE A 213 23.54 -10.79 -10.10
N SER A 214 24.11 -10.56 -8.92
CA SER A 214 24.61 -11.60 -8.03
C SER A 214 23.54 -12.15 -7.08
N VAL A 215 23.85 -13.28 -6.45
CA VAL A 215 23.02 -13.89 -5.39
C VAL A 215 22.73 -12.91 -4.25
N ASP A 216 23.74 -12.13 -3.79
CA ASP A 216 23.56 -11.13 -2.72
C ASP A 216 22.52 -10.07 -3.10
N THR A 217 22.52 -9.60 -4.35
CA THR A 217 21.53 -8.63 -4.82
C THR A 217 20.13 -9.23 -4.91
N VAL A 218 20.01 -10.50 -5.31
CA VAL A 218 18.73 -11.23 -5.31
C VAL A 218 18.19 -11.40 -3.89
N GLU A 219 19.03 -11.76 -2.92
CA GLU A 219 18.65 -11.90 -1.51
C GLU A 219 18.16 -10.60 -0.90
N ARG A 220 18.85 -9.48 -1.17
CA ARG A 220 18.41 -8.15 -0.71
C ARG A 220 17.06 -7.77 -1.32
N ALA A 221 16.88 -8.02 -2.62
CA ALA A 221 15.61 -7.78 -3.28
C ALA A 221 14.49 -8.65 -2.70
N TYR A 222 14.78 -9.93 -2.43
CA TYR A 222 13.83 -10.84 -1.81
C TYR A 222 13.44 -10.37 -0.41
N ALA A 223 14.38 -9.92 0.42
CA ALA A 223 14.08 -9.38 1.75
C ALA A 223 13.13 -8.16 1.69
N ILE A 224 13.35 -7.26 0.74
CA ILE A 224 12.47 -6.09 0.51
C ILE A 224 11.07 -6.54 0.06
N VAL A 225 10.99 -7.41 -0.95
CA VAL A 225 9.70 -7.85 -1.48
C VAL A 225 8.94 -8.71 -0.46
N ARG A 226 9.64 -9.50 0.35
CA ARG A 226 9.05 -10.29 1.44
C ARG A 226 8.39 -9.40 2.50
N PHE A 227 8.99 -8.27 2.85
CA PHE A 227 8.34 -7.27 3.71
C PHE A 227 7.01 -6.79 3.10
N PHE A 228 6.98 -6.50 1.79
CA PHE A 228 5.73 -6.11 1.13
C PHE A 228 4.72 -7.25 1.02
N ALA A 229 5.15 -8.51 0.89
CA ALA A 229 4.26 -9.67 0.98
C ALA A 229 3.60 -9.77 2.36
N GLU A 230 4.34 -9.53 3.44
CA GLU A 230 3.79 -9.51 4.80
C GLU A 230 2.75 -8.38 4.94
N GLU A 231 3.09 -7.16 4.51
CA GLU A 231 2.17 -6.03 4.51
C GLU A 231 0.91 -6.30 3.67
N PHE A 232 1.07 -6.90 2.50
CA PHE A 232 -0.03 -7.28 1.62
C PHE A 232 -0.95 -8.29 2.32
N ARG A 233 -0.38 -9.30 2.98
CA ARG A 233 -1.13 -10.26 3.80
C ARG A 233 -1.91 -9.56 4.90
N PHE A 234 -1.27 -8.68 5.68
CA PHE A 234 -1.97 -7.92 6.74
C PHE A 234 -3.11 -7.05 6.24
N LEU A 235 -3.06 -6.59 5.00
CA LEU A 235 -4.08 -5.73 4.40
C LEU A 235 -5.21 -6.49 3.71
N PHE A 236 -4.92 -7.67 3.15
CA PHE A 236 -5.83 -8.36 2.21
C PHE A 236 -6.17 -9.81 2.58
N SER A 237 -5.62 -10.36 3.67
CA SER A 237 -6.03 -11.67 4.20
C SER A 237 -7.37 -11.58 4.92
N PRO A 238 -8.42 -12.33 4.49
CA PRO A 238 -9.70 -12.36 5.20
C PRO A 238 -9.58 -12.85 6.64
N SER A 239 -8.67 -13.80 6.93
CA SER A 239 -8.44 -14.27 8.30
C SER A 239 -7.83 -13.23 9.23
N LEU A 240 -7.17 -12.22 8.67
CA LEU A 240 -6.56 -11.10 9.41
C LEU A 240 -7.48 -9.86 9.44
N GLU A 241 -8.62 -9.89 8.77
CA GLU A 241 -9.64 -8.85 8.93
C GLU A 241 -10.18 -8.88 10.35
N MET A 242 -9.92 -7.81 11.10
CA MET A 242 -10.49 -7.69 12.44
C MET A 242 -12.01 -7.58 12.36
N PRO A 243 -12.77 -8.45 13.05
CA PRO A 243 -14.22 -8.34 13.09
C PRO A 243 -14.66 -6.94 13.54
N GLN A 244 -15.74 -6.43 12.95
CA GLN A 244 -16.24 -5.08 13.28
C GLN A 244 -16.51 -4.91 14.78
N SER A 245 -16.92 -5.99 15.46
CA SER A 245 -17.09 -6.02 16.92
C SER A 245 -15.79 -5.75 17.69
N VAL A 246 -14.64 -6.23 17.21
CA VAL A 246 -13.31 -6.00 17.82
C VAL A 246 -12.85 -4.56 17.59
N VAL A 247 -13.03 -4.03 16.39
CA VAL A 247 -12.73 -2.62 16.08
C VAL A 247 -13.59 -1.68 16.94
N ASP A 248 -14.88 -1.99 17.06
CA ASP A 248 -15.81 -1.20 17.87
C ASP A 248 -15.52 -1.35 19.37
N ALA A 249 -15.11 -2.54 19.82
CA ALA A 249 -14.64 -2.79 21.19
C ALA A 249 -13.45 -1.89 21.54
N GLN A 250 -12.43 -1.82 20.68
CA GLN A 250 -11.26 -0.94 20.88
C GLN A 250 -11.64 0.55 20.97
N LYS A 251 -12.61 1.00 20.16
CA LYS A 251 -13.11 2.38 20.24
C LYS A 251 -13.81 2.64 21.58
N ILE A 252 -14.66 1.71 22.02
CA ILE A 252 -15.33 1.80 23.31
C ILE A 252 -14.30 1.78 24.44
N GLU A 253 -13.31 0.88 24.41
CA GLU A 253 -12.23 0.82 25.38
C GLU A 253 -11.46 2.15 25.46
N SER A 254 -11.03 2.69 24.33
CA SER A 254 -10.34 3.99 24.27
C SER A 254 -11.18 5.13 24.84
N TYR A 255 -12.49 5.12 24.58
CA TYR A 255 -13.44 6.07 25.15
C TYR A 255 -13.56 5.92 26.68
N LEU A 256 -13.63 4.70 27.19
CA LEU A 256 -13.73 4.43 28.62
C LEU A 256 -12.43 4.80 29.35
N LEU A 257 -11.27 4.48 28.77
CA LEU A 257 -9.97 4.87 29.31
C LEU A 257 -9.84 6.39 29.39
N SER A 258 -10.26 7.09 28.33
CA SER A 258 -10.08 8.55 28.25
C SER A 258 -11.08 9.33 29.08
N ASN A 259 -12.34 8.91 29.15
CA ASN A 259 -13.44 9.70 29.73
C ASN A 259 -13.97 9.17 31.05
N VAL A 260 -13.60 7.97 31.46
CA VAL A 260 -14.03 7.38 32.75
C VAL A 260 -12.81 7.23 33.65
N TRP A 261 -11.81 6.49 33.18
CA TRP A 261 -10.62 6.16 33.97
C TRP A 261 -9.71 7.31 34.32
N ARG A 262 -9.37 8.15 33.33
CA ARG A 262 -8.52 9.33 33.57
C ARG A 262 -9.13 10.31 34.58
N HIS A 263 -10.44 10.24 34.82
CA HIS A 263 -11.13 11.02 35.83
C HIS A 263 -11.32 10.29 37.17
N GLY A 264 -10.63 9.16 37.38
CA GLY A 264 -10.66 8.40 38.63
C GLY A 264 -11.88 7.49 38.79
N ASN A 265 -12.73 7.38 37.77
CA ASN A 265 -13.91 6.50 37.81
C ASN A 265 -13.58 5.12 37.25
N ASN A 266 -14.17 4.07 37.83
CA ASN A 266 -14.03 2.69 37.38
C ASN A 266 -15.34 2.06 36.88
N ALA A 267 -16.44 2.83 36.91
CA ALA A 267 -17.77 2.37 36.52
C ALA A 267 -18.55 3.47 35.81
N ILE A 268 -19.41 3.08 34.86
CA ILE A 268 -20.29 3.98 34.10
C ILE A 268 -21.57 3.22 33.69
N ARG A 269 -22.71 3.91 33.55
CA ARG A 269 -23.94 3.25 33.08
C ARG A 269 -23.77 2.83 31.62
N ARG A 270 -24.21 1.62 31.29
CA ARG A 270 -24.16 1.07 29.91
C ARG A 270 -24.86 1.98 28.90
N ASN A 271 -26.00 2.56 29.28
CA ASN A 271 -26.74 3.48 28.42
C ASN A 271 -25.96 4.78 28.14
N ASP A 272 -25.15 5.26 29.08
CA ASP A 272 -24.33 6.45 28.89
C ASP A 272 -23.18 6.16 27.91
N VAL A 273 -22.57 4.97 28.01
CA VAL A 273 -21.58 4.51 27.02
C VAL A 273 -22.21 4.39 25.62
N GLN A 274 -23.42 3.85 25.51
CA GLN A 274 -24.11 3.72 24.22
C GLN A 274 -24.55 5.09 23.65
N ARG A 275 -24.96 6.02 24.52
CA ARG A 275 -25.49 7.34 24.11
C ARG A 275 -24.40 8.38 23.89
N ASN A 276 -23.27 8.29 24.57
CA ASN A 276 -22.20 9.30 24.49
C ASN A 276 -20.91 8.74 23.89
N GLY A 277 -20.80 7.42 23.75
CA GLY A 277 -19.63 6.76 23.20
C GLY A 277 -19.55 6.77 21.66
N PRO A 278 -18.43 6.24 21.14
CA PRO A 278 -18.07 6.33 19.72
C PRO A 278 -18.80 5.32 18.82
N VAL A 279 -19.47 4.32 19.39
CA VAL A 279 -20.17 3.25 18.65
C VAL A 279 -21.68 3.43 18.82
N ARG A 280 -22.36 3.64 17.69
CA ARG A 280 -23.82 3.88 17.61
C ARG A 280 -24.53 2.66 17.04
N GLY A 281 -25.81 2.51 17.38
CA GLY A 281 -26.61 1.36 16.97
C GLY A 281 -26.46 0.17 17.93
N ARG A 282 -27.56 -0.50 18.25
CA ARG A 282 -27.57 -1.62 19.20
C ARG A 282 -26.89 -2.86 18.62
N ASP A 283 -27.07 -3.07 17.32
CA ASP A 283 -26.46 -4.10 16.48
C ASP A 283 -24.93 -4.11 16.52
N ARG A 284 -24.30 -2.94 16.60
CA ARG A 284 -22.83 -2.82 16.72
C ARG A 284 -22.35 -2.73 18.16
N PHE A 285 -23.10 -2.01 18.99
CA PHE A 285 -22.72 -1.78 20.38
C PHE A 285 -22.74 -3.06 21.20
N VAL A 286 -23.74 -3.93 21.02
CA VAL A 286 -23.86 -5.17 21.81
C VAL A 286 -22.68 -6.12 21.55
N PRO A 287 -22.35 -6.51 20.30
CA PRO A 287 -21.20 -7.37 20.03
C PRO A 287 -19.87 -6.79 20.50
N ALA A 288 -19.71 -5.47 20.44
CA ALA A 288 -18.50 -4.79 20.92
C ALA A 288 -18.36 -4.87 22.45
N ILE A 289 -19.46 -4.69 23.20
CA ILE A 289 -19.47 -4.88 24.65
C ILE A 289 -19.18 -6.34 25.00
N ASP A 290 -19.79 -7.29 24.30
CA ASP A 290 -19.57 -8.72 24.54
C ASP A 290 -18.12 -9.12 24.26
N ALA A 291 -17.49 -8.55 23.23
CA ALA A 291 -16.07 -8.72 22.95
C ALA A 291 -15.20 -8.21 24.12
N LEU A 292 -15.47 -7.02 24.66
CA LEU A 292 -14.73 -6.48 25.82
C LEU A 292 -14.92 -7.34 27.08
N ILE A 293 -16.11 -7.90 27.29
CA ILE A 293 -16.38 -8.84 28.39
C ILE A 293 -15.57 -10.14 28.19
N SER A 294 -15.60 -10.70 26.98
CA SER A 294 -14.87 -11.93 26.65
C SER A 294 -13.35 -11.80 26.81
N GLN A 295 -12.82 -10.59 26.56
CA GLN A 295 -11.42 -10.23 26.74
C GLN A 295 -11.08 -9.91 28.21
N GLY A 296 -12.06 -9.91 29.11
CA GLY A 296 -11.88 -9.56 30.52
C GLY A 296 -11.58 -8.07 30.77
N ARG A 297 -11.79 -7.20 29.77
CA ARG A 297 -11.54 -5.75 29.88
C ARG A 297 -12.57 -5.05 30.75
N ILE A 298 -13.82 -5.52 30.71
CA ILE A 298 -14.96 -4.99 31.47
C ILE A 298 -15.81 -6.13 32.02
N TRP A 299 -16.68 -5.84 32.99
CA TRP A 299 -17.81 -6.69 33.35
C TRP A 299 -19.06 -5.84 33.59
N LEU A 300 -20.23 -6.48 33.57
CA LEU A 300 -21.51 -5.81 33.78
C LEU A 300 -22.12 -6.21 35.12
N THR A 301 -22.74 -5.28 35.83
CA THR A 301 -23.60 -5.58 36.98
C THR A 301 -24.97 -4.91 36.83
N GLN A 302 -25.98 -5.50 37.45
CA GLN A 302 -27.32 -4.95 37.55
C GLN A 302 -27.94 -5.41 38.87
N ASP A 303 -28.24 -4.47 39.77
CA ASP A 303 -28.66 -4.80 41.14
C ASP A 303 -30.02 -5.51 41.19
N HIS A 304 -30.94 -5.10 40.32
CA HIS A 304 -32.27 -5.70 40.17
C HIS A 304 -32.81 -5.45 38.75
N PRO A 305 -33.84 -6.18 38.25
CA PRO A 305 -34.25 -6.14 36.83
C PRO A 305 -34.59 -4.75 36.27
N LYS A 306 -35.00 -3.79 37.12
CA LYS A 306 -35.32 -2.41 36.73
C LYS A 306 -34.17 -1.41 36.93
N ALA A 307 -33.01 -1.85 37.43
CA ALA A 307 -31.85 -0.99 37.67
C ALA A 307 -31.12 -0.71 36.35
N PRO A 308 -30.41 0.42 36.23
CA PRO A 308 -29.48 0.63 35.14
C PRO A 308 -28.36 -0.43 35.19
N VAL A 309 -28.01 -0.98 34.03
CA VAL A 309 -26.84 -1.85 33.89
C VAL A 309 -25.58 -0.99 33.99
N ILE A 310 -24.66 -1.38 34.86
CA ILE A 310 -23.40 -0.70 35.09
C ILE A 310 -22.28 -1.47 34.40
N VAL A 311 -21.45 -0.76 33.64
CA VAL A 311 -20.20 -1.23 33.06
C VAL A 311 -19.09 -0.92 34.05
N HIS A 312 -18.43 -1.95 34.55
CA HIS A 312 -17.23 -1.82 35.37
C HIS A 312 -16.01 -2.15 34.54
N LEU A 313 -14.92 -1.46 34.81
CA LEU A 313 -13.69 -1.60 34.08
C LEU A 313 -12.64 -2.35 34.90
N ASN A 314 -11.87 -3.21 34.22
CA ASN A 314 -10.90 -4.05 34.89
C ASN A 314 -9.58 -3.31 35.24
N PRO A 315 -9.26 -3.13 36.54
CA PRO A 315 -8.03 -2.47 36.96
C PRO A 315 -6.74 -3.17 36.49
N GLY A 316 -6.81 -4.48 36.17
CA GLY A 316 -5.67 -5.28 35.71
C GLY A 316 -5.26 -5.04 34.26
N PHE A 317 -6.03 -4.29 33.48
CA PHE A 317 -5.74 -3.95 32.09
C PHE A 317 -5.35 -2.46 31.92
N ARG A 318 -4.58 -1.95 32.90
CA ARG A 318 -3.98 -0.59 32.90
C ARG A 318 -2.95 -0.39 31.81
#